data_AF-A0A2V7MYA5-F1
#
_entry.id   AF-A0A2V7MYA5-F1
#
_cell.length_a   1.000
_cell.length_b   1.000
_cell.length_c   1.000
_cell.angle_alpha   90.00
_cell.angle_beta   90.00
_cell.angle_gamma   90.00
#
_symmetry.space_group_name_H-M   'P 1'
#
loop_
_entity.id
_entity.type
_entity.pdbx_description
1 polymer ?
#
loop_
_entity_poly.entity_id
_entity_poly.type
_entity_poly.pdbx_seq_one_letter_code
_entity_poly.pdbx_strand_id
1 'polypeptide(L)'
;MALVVGCATAAGAQGWVTDARRIGLGGLGLDQGSLRRYNAAYRAVPGRAGQRGQPKVTIPIPLGLIQFFHDHPISNIKNDPAFNHDSAGFNPVELLNVVFGIGKDSLRVNLGLTAQLVPQDQFGIGGSSRPLDPGLSIKGVRIGVMGWVHDEVGFQLGDKLLGFLRDSMPADTNTRYNILGDAVLEAGFAPTVAYAGRLAGDSTTGLYVGGAVHYYVGLAYARVNGDGGFTTGDSIFGGPTPVKPDARALTQYSKFGNSFGHGVGGDVGIAVVTGPIELGVGVNDIGATITWPDTRVDSALYRDSSFSKPVANHIETQTKLPVSYLVNLAYTVGKTTLGADVLNSGRGTTVHVGGEQRVGVIVLRGGVARDQRKRMEFGWGGGLRFGGLGLDVGFWTHTNSLSNQRAITMATSLSIY
;
A
#
# COMPACT_ATOMS: atom_id res chain seq x y z
N MET A 1 -4.36 -16.49 -13.06
CA MET A 1 -4.40 -15.01 -13.16
C MET A 1 -4.98 -14.34 -11.91
N ALA A 2 -6.09 -14.83 -11.32
CA ALA A 2 -6.58 -14.38 -10.01
C ALA A 2 -5.53 -14.46 -8.87
N LEU A 3 -4.57 -15.39 -8.98
CA LEU A 3 -3.48 -15.55 -8.02
C LEU A 3 -2.53 -14.34 -7.96
N VAL A 4 -2.24 -13.68 -9.09
CA VAL A 4 -1.26 -12.57 -9.13
C VAL A 4 -1.88 -11.28 -8.58
N VAL A 5 -3.15 -11.03 -8.90
CA VAL A 5 -3.94 -9.92 -8.31
C VAL A 5 -4.17 -10.19 -6.81
N GLY A 6 -4.48 -11.43 -6.42
CA GLY A 6 -4.60 -11.84 -5.02
C GLY A 6 -3.30 -11.64 -4.23
N CYS A 7 -2.16 -12.06 -4.77
CA CYS A 7 -0.85 -11.87 -4.13
C CYS A 7 -0.45 -10.39 -4.02
N ALA A 8 -0.73 -9.56 -5.03
CA ALA A 8 -0.47 -8.12 -4.97
C ALA A 8 -1.35 -7.42 -3.92
N THR A 9 -2.64 -7.78 -3.83
CA THR A 9 -3.54 -7.22 -2.80
C THR A 9 -3.17 -7.67 -1.38
N ALA A 10 -2.69 -8.91 -1.18
CA ALA A 10 -2.23 -9.38 0.11
C ALA A 10 -0.89 -8.72 0.52
N ALA A 11 0.02 -8.50 -0.43
CA ALA A 11 1.29 -7.82 -0.20
C ALA A 11 1.12 -6.31 0.08
N GLY A 12 0.20 -5.66 -0.65
CA GLY A 12 -0.20 -4.26 -0.39
C GLY A 12 -0.97 -4.11 0.93
N ALA A 13 -1.81 -5.09 1.30
CA ALA A 13 -2.54 -5.10 2.57
C ALA A 13 -1.64 -5.37 3.80
N GLN A 14 -0.54 -6.09 3.66
CA GLN A 14 0.49 -6.22 4.71
C GLN A 14 1.43 -5.01 4.77
N GLY A 15 1.30 -4.09 3.81
CA GLY A 15 2.00 -2.83 3.75
C GLY A 15 3.50 -2.95 4.02
N TRP A 16 4.22 -3.95 3.48
CA TRP A 16 5.69 -4.15 3.50
C TRP A 16 6.52 -3.56 4.67
N VAL A 17 5.93 -3.41 5.85
CA VAL A 17 6.54 -2.84 7.05
C VAL A 17 6.73 -4.02 7.96
N THR A 18 7.93 -4.59 7.90
CA THR A 18 8.31 -5.73 8.75
C THR A 18 8.86 -5.29 10.10
N ASP A 19 9.03 -3.97 10.32
CA ASP A 19 9.54 -3.42 11.57
C ASP A 19 8.42 -3.29 12.62
N ALA A 20 8.55 -4.05 13.71
CA ALA A 20 7.60 -4.07 14.82
C ALA A 20 7.41 -2.71 15.49
N ARG A 21 8.42 -1.84 15.47
CA ARG A 21 8.35 -0.50 16.07
C ARG A 21 7.41 0.40 15.29
N ARG A 22 7.51 0.35 13.97
CA ARG A 22 6.68 1.13 13.05
C ARG A 22 5.25 0.60 13.06
N ILE A 23 5.05 -0.71 13.09
CA ILE A 23 3.73 -1.33 13.30
C ILE A 23 3.12 -0.88 14.64
N GLY A 24 3.89 -0.90 15.73
CA GLY A 24 3.41 -0.45 17.04
C GLY A 24 3.08 1.04 17.14
N LEU A 25 3.48 1.85 16.16
CA LEU A 25 3.11 3.26 16.02
C LEU A 25 2.06 3.48 14.92
N GLY A 26 1.49 2.41 14.37
CA GLY A 26 0.48 2.47 13.32
C GLY A 26 1.03 2.97 11.99
N GLY A 27 2.29 2.71 11.65
CA GLY A 27 2.92 3.15 10.40
C GLY A 27 3.80 4.40 10.49
N LEU A 28 3.75 5.13 11.61
CA LEU A 28 4.55 6.33 11.86
C LEU A 28 6.04 6.01 12.04
N GLY A 29 6.88 6.73 11.30
CA GLY A 29 8.34 6.67 11.43
C GLY A 29 8.89 7.77 12.35
N LEU A 30 9.01 7.51 13.65
CA LEU A 30 9.57 8.47 14.61
C LEU A 30 11.12 8.50 14.62
N ASP A 31 11.76 7.47 14.05
CA ASP A 31 13.21 7.39 13.97
C ASP A 31 13.74 8.07 12.70
N GLN A 32 14.93 8.66 12.81
CA GLN A 32 15.56 9.31 11.68
C GLN A 32 15.95 8.30 10.58
N GLY A 33 16.03 7.00 10.86
CA GLY A 33 16.32 5.95 9.88
C GLY A 33 15.18 5.77 8.87
N SER A 34 13.93 5.74 9.33
CA SER A 34 12.75 5.72 8.45
C SER A 34 12.62 7.02 7.66
N LEU A 35 12.87 8.17 8.29
CA LEU A 35 12.77 9.49 7.65
C LEU A 35 13.84 9.70 6.57
N ARG A 36 15.06 9.16 6.75
CA ARG A 36 16.15 9.20 5.75
C ARG A 36 15.84 8.51 4.43
N ARG A 37 14.85 7.61 4.41
CA ARG A 37 14.40 6.92 3.19
C ARG A 37 13.49 7.79 2.33
N TYR A 38 12.83 8.78 2.92
CA TYR A 38 11.80 9.61 2.29
C TYR A 38 12.12 11.12 2.34
N ASN A 39 13.23 11.51 2.96
CA ASN A 39 13.71 12.88 2.95
C ASN A 39 15.25 12.88 3.06
N ALA A 40 15.90 13.31 1.97
CA ALA A 40 17.35 13.29 1.82
C ALA A 40 18.08 14.18 2.86
N ALA A 41 17.45 15.25 3.36
CA ALA A 41 18.06 16.15 4.35
C ALA A 41 18.36 15.46 5.68
N TYR A 42 17.55 14.48 6.09
CA TYR A 42 17.74 13.73 7.34
C TYR A 42 19.04 12.93 7.40
N ARG A 43 19.75 12.79 6.28
CA ARG A 43 21.08 12.16 6.22
C ARG A 43 22.16 13.05 6.85
N ALA A 44 21.96 14.37 6.89
CA ALA A 44 22.86 15.33 7.54
C ALA A 44 22.38 15.77 8.92
N VAL A 45 21.12 15.50 9.28
CA VAL A 45 20.59 15.80 10.61
C VAL A 45 21.32 14.94 11.65
N PRO A 46 21.95 15.55 12.68
CA PRO A 46 22.57 14.82 13.78
C PRO A 46 21.54 13.95 14.52
N GLY A 47 21.97 12.78 14.97
CA GLY A 47 21.14 11.96 15.87
C GLY A 47 20.78 12.73 17.13
N ARG A 48 19.53 12.63 17.61
CA ARG A 48 19.05 13.46 18.74
C ARG A 48 19.90 13.19 20.00
N ALA A 49 20.28 14.23 20.72
CA ALA A 49 20.91 14.11 22.04
C ALA A 49 19.88 13.52 23.04
N GLY A 50 19.96 12.21 23.27
CA GLY A 50 18.93 11.41 23.96
C GLY A 50 18.65 10.07 23.25
N GLN A 51 19.02 9.97 21.97
CA GLN A 51 19.02 8.75 21.17
C GLN A 51 20.37 7.99 21.23
N ARG A 52 21.05 7.99 22.38
CA ARG A 52 22.09 6.97 22.68
C ARG A 52 21.39 5.60 22.74
N GLY A 53 21.24 4.96 21.58
CA GLY A 53 20.50 3.73 21.38
C GLY A 53 19.33 3.87 20.41
N GLN A 54 19.61 4.29 19.18
CA GLN A 54 18.88 3.78 18.01
C GLN A 54 19.55 2.47 17.57
N PRO A 55 18.79 1.45 17.14
CA PRO A 55 19.40 0.26 16.60
C PRO A 55 20.15 0.61 15.32
N LYS A 56 21.41 0.22 15.26
CA LYS A 56 22.21 0.22 14.04
C LYS A 56 21.63 -0.76 13.02
N VAL A 57 21.01 -1.85 13.51
CA VAL A 57 20.38 -2.89 12.69
C VAL A 57 19.12 -3.38 13.38
N THR A 58 18.00 -3.38 12.65
CA THR A 58 16.76 -4.04 13.06
C THR A 58 16.54 -5.26 12.16
N ILE A 59 16.44 -6.44 12.76
CA ILE A 59 16.18 -7.71 12.09
C ILE A 59 14.74 -8.10 12.39
N PRO A 60 13.83 -8.06 11.40
CA PRO A 60 12.48 -8.59 11.59
C PRO A 60 12.56 -10.10 11.83
N ILE A 61 11.88 -10.59 12.86
CA ILE A 61 11.75 -12.03 13.13
C ILE A 61 10.44 -12.47 12.46
N PRO A 62 10.49 -13.29 11.40
CA PRO A 62 9.31 -13.68 10.64
C PRO A 62 8.48 -14.76 11.36
N LEU A 63 8.06 -14.50 12.61
CA LEU A 63 7.14 -15.38 13.33
C LEU A 63 5.75 -15.38 12.67
N GLY A 64 5.37 -14.26 12.06
CA GLY A 64 4.07 -14.08 11.40
C GLY A 64 3.84 -14.91 10.14
N LEU A 65 4.89 -15.35 9.42
CA LEU A 65 4.71 -16.16 8.21
C LEU A 65 4.32 -17.61 8.53
N ILE A 66 4.89 -18.20 9.59
CA ILE A 66 4.61 -19.59 9.98
C ILE A 66 3.18 -19.73 10.52
N GLN A 67 2.74 -18.73 11.28
CA GLN A 67 1.37 -18.71 11.81
C GLN A 67 0.33 -18.25 10.77
N PHE A 68 0.70 -17.39 9.81
CA PHE A 68 -0.14 -17.01 8.68
C PHE A 68 -0.49 -18.21 7.76
N PHE A 69 0.44 -19.15 7.55
CA PHE A 69 0.14 -20.38 6.81
C PHE A 69 -0.62 -21.43 7.65
N HIS A 70 -0.49 -21.39 8.98
CA HIS A 70 -1.18 -22.31 9.90
C HIS A 70 -2.63 -21.88 10.18
N ASP A 71 -2.88 -20.57 10.35
CA ASP A 71 -4.16 -19.99 10.80
C ASP A 71 -4.93 -19.29 9.65
N HIS A 72 -4.51 -19.47 8.39
CA HIS A 72 -5.14 -18.82 7.24
C HIS A 72 -6.65 -19.13 7.17
N PRO A 73 -7.55 -18.15 7.02
CA PRO A 73 -9.01 -18.35 7.00
C PRO A 73 -9.53 -19.25 5.87
N ILE A 74 -8.69 -19.70 4.93
CA ILE A 74 -9.05 -20.68 3.91
C ILE A 74 -9.20 -22.08 4.53
N SER A 75 -8.52 -22.38 5.64
CA SER A 75 -8.60 -23.69 6.32
C SER A 75 -9.81 -23.81 7.26
N ASN A 76 -10.45 -22.70 7.65
CA ASN A 76 -11.54 -22.67 8.65
C ASN A 76 -12.87 -22.03 8.18
N ILE A 77 -12.99 -21.67 6.89
CA ILE A 77 -14.19 -21.05 6.30
C ILE A 77 -15.48 -21.88 6.51
N LYS A 78 -15.37 -23.20 6.70
CA LYS A 78 -16.54 -24.08 6.93
C LYS A 78 -17.15 -23.96 8.33
N ASN A 79 -16.44 -23.38 9.30
CA ASN A 79 -16.83 -23.38 10.70
C ASN A 79 -17.27 -22.00 11.23
N ASP A 80 -17.28 -20.97 10.36
CA ASP A 80 -17.75 -19.63 10.71
C ASP A 80 -19.29 -19.58 10.68
N PRO A 81 -19.98 -19.27 11.80
CA PRO A 81 -21.44 -19.19 11.86
C PRO A 81 -22.07 -18.17 10.90
N ALA A 82 -21.30 -17.19 10.40
CA ALA A 82 -21.72 -16.22 9.40
C ALA A 82 -21.61 -16.74 7.95
N PHE A 83 -20.98 -17.90 7.72
CA PHE A 83 -20.77 -18.51 6.40
C PHE A 83 -21.17 -20.00 6.34
N ASN A 84 -21.69 -20.56 7.44
CA ASN A 84 -22.27 -21.90 7.50
C ASN A 84 -23.72 -21.86 6.99
N HIS A 85 -24.05 -22.62 5.93
CA HIS A 85 -25.40 -22.62 5.34
C HIS A 85 -26.48 -23.16 6.29
N ASP A 86 -26.09 -23.92 7.31
CA ASP A 86 -26.98 -24.56 8.27
C ASP A 86 -27.25 -23.71 9.54
N SER A 87 -26.73 -22.48 9.60
CA SER A 87 -26.83 -21.58 10.76
C SER A 87 -28.07 -20.68 10.71
N ALA A 88 -28.93 -20.76 11.75
CA ALA A 88 -30.09 -19.89 11.93
C ALA A 88 -29.74 -18.39 12.15
N GLY A 89 -28.44 -18.06 12.28
CA GLY A 89 -27.93 -16.68 12.45
C GLY A 89 -27.51 -15.99 11.15
N PHE A 90 -27.65 -16.63 9.98
CA PHE A 90 -27.40 -15.98 8.70
C PHE A 90 -28.57 -15.06 8.33
N ASN A 91 -28.56 -13.81 8.83
CA ASN A 91 -29.52 -12.80 8.40
C ASN A 91 -28.85 -11.44 8.12
N PRO A 92 -28.24 -11.26 6.94
CA PRO A 92 -27.71 -9.97 6.49
C PRO A 92 -28.80 -8.99 6.01
N VAL A 93 -30.09 -9.36 6.08
CA VAL A 93 -31.20 -8.62 5.46
C VAL A 93 -31.96 -7.75 6.47
N GLU A 94 -31.95 -8.06 7.77
CA GLU A 94 -32.75 -7.31 8.76
C GLU A 94 -32.25 -5.90 9.09
N LEU A 95 -31.02 -5.53 8.71
CA LEU A 95 -30.45 -4.21 9.02
C LEU A 95 -30.50 -3.22 7.84
N LEU A 96 -30.92 -3.64 6.65
CA LEU A 96 -30.85 -2.84 5.43
C LEU A 96 -32.16 -2.94 4.65
N ASN A 97 -32.85 -1.81 4.48
CA ASN A 97 -34.09 -1.69 3.71
C ASN A 97 -33.83 -1.84 2.20
N VAL A 98 -33.44 -3.04 1.78
CA VAL A 98 -33.17 -3.42 0.39
C VAL A 98 -34.45 -3.96 -0.23
N VAL A 99 -34.90 -3.36 -1.33
CA VAL A 99 -36.13 -3.76 -2.03
C VAL A 99 -35.80 -4.27 -3.42
N PHE A 100 -36.24 -5.48 -3.72
CA PHE A 100 -36.14 -6.07 -5.05
C PHE A 100 -37.49 -5.93 -5.77
N GLY A 101 -37.51 -5.21 -6.89
CA GLY A 101 -38.62 -5.22 -7.82
C GLY A 101 -38.34 -6.29 -8.89
N ILE A 102 -39.16 -7.34 -8.92
CA ILE A 102 -39.05 -8.42 -9.92
C ILE A 102 -40.34 -8.42 -10.75
N GLY A 103 -40.17 -8.29 -12.06
CA GLY A 103 -41.22 -8.43 -13.07
C GLY A 103 -40.74 -9.33 -14.21
N LYS A 104 -41.65 -9.67 -15.14
CA LYS A 104 -41.42 -10.63 -16.23
C LYS A 104 -40.12 -10.38 -17.01
N ASP A 105 -39.76 -9.12 -17.22
CA ASP A 105 -38.50 -8.66 -17.85
C ASP A 105 -37.94 -7.43 -17.13
N SER A 106 -38.10 -7.36 -15.81
CA SER A 106 -37.60 -6.24 -15.03
C SER A 106 -37.00 -6.73 -13.72
N LEU A 107 -35.73 -6.42 -13.51
CA LEU A 107 -35.10 -6.53 -12.20
C LEU A 107 -34.71 -5.12 -11.77
N ARG A 108 -35.16 -4.70 -10.60
CA ARG A 108 -34.76 -3.45 -9.97
C ARG A 108 -34.25 -3.77 -8.58
N VAL A 109 -33.08 -3.25 -8.24
CA VAL A 109 -32.50 -3.39 -6.89
C VAL A 109 -32.44 -2.00 -6.29
N ASN A 110 -33.19 -1.77 -5.22
CA ASN A 110 -33.06 -0.58 -4.41
C ASN A 110 -32.29 -0.94 -3.14
N LEU A 111 -31.05 -0.46 -3.04
CA LEU A 111 -30.17 -0.73 -1.91
C LEU A 111 -30.46 0.14 -0.67
N GLY A 112 -31.46 1.02 -0.71
CA GLY A 112 -31.80 1.92 0.39
C GLY A 112 -30.59 2.79 0.79
N LEU A 113 -30.31 2.86 2.10
CA LEU A 113 -29.14 3.60 2.61
C LEU A 113 -27.80 2.99 2.15
N THR A 114 -27.75 1.71 1.78
CA THR A 114 -26.55 1.02 1.30
C THR A 114 -26.13 1.51 -0.08
N ALA A 115 -27.01 2.18 -0.84
CA ALA A 115 -26.64 2.85 -2.09
C ALA A 115 -25.53 3.90 -1.88
N GLN A 116 -25.41 4.49 -0.68
CA GLN A 116 -24.34 5.42 -0.32
C GLN A 116 -22.96 4.75 -0.23
N LEU A 117 -22.90 3.42 -0.10
CA LEU A 117 -21.67 2.64 -0.06
C LEU A 117 -21.20 2.21 -1.45
N VAL A 118 -22.02 2.40 -2.50
CA VAL A 118 -21.65 2.10 -3.88
C VAL A 118 -20.65 3.16 -4.35
N PRO A 119 -19.41 2.77 -4.70
CA PRO A 119 -18.39 3.71 -5.14
C PRO A 119 -18.79 4.33 -6.49
N GLN A 120 -18.89 5.65 -6.52
CA GLN A 120 -19.23 6.42 -7.72
C GLN A 120 -17.99 6.68 -8.58
N ASP A 121 -16.85 6.86 -7.91
CA ASP A 121 -15.55 7.10 -8.52
C ASP A 121 -14.70 5.82 -8.48
N GLN A 122 -13.59 5.83 -9.22
CA GLN A 122 -12.59 4.78 -9.16
C GLN A 122 -12.13 4.59 -7.70
N PHE A 123 -12.15 3.35 -7.23
CA PHE A 123 -11.69 2.95 -5.91
C PHE A 123 -10.52 1.99 -6.03
N GLY A 124 -9.64 1.97 -5.04
CA GLY A 124 -8.46 1.12 -5.11
C GLY A 124 -7.46 1.38 -4.00
N ILE A 125 -6.33 0.68 -4.09
CA ILE A 125 -5.19 0.79 -3.18
C ILE A 125 -3.91 0.88 -3.99
N GLY A 126 -2.90 1.56 -3.49
CA GLY A 126 -1.60 1.61 -4.14
C GLY A 126 -0.64 2.51 -3.41
N GLY A 127 0.64 2.36 -3.70
CA GLY A 127 1.69 3.20 -3.15
C GLY A 127 3.04 2.89 -3.74
N SER A 128 4.00 3.74 -3.43
CA SER A 128 5.43 3.50 -3.64
C SER A 128 6.10 3.31 -2.29
N SER A 129 6.93 2.28 -2.18
CA SER A 129 7.64 1.93 -0.96
C SER A 129 9.12 1.69 -1.20
N ARG A 130 9.92 1.94 -0.16
CA ARG A 130 11.38 1.86 -0.17
C ARG A 130 11.84 0.89 0.93
N PRO A 131 11.71 -0.43 0.70
CA PRO A 131 11.91 -1.44 1.74
C PRO A 131 13.33 -1.48 2.30
N LEU A 132 14.34 -1.14 1.49
CA LEU A 132 15.76 -1.15 1.87
C LEU A 132 16.51 0.01 1.24
N ASP A 133 17.52 0.52 1.95
CA ASP A 133 18.41 1.59 1.50
C ASP A 133 19.77 1.48 2.22
N PRO A 134 20.56 0.41 2.02
CA PRO A 134 21.95 0.34 2.50
C PRO A 134 22.86 1.33 1.77
N GLY A 135 23.82 1.91 2.49
CA GLY A 135 24.85 2.75 1.88
C GLY A 135 25.90 3.26 2.86
N LEU A 136 26.96 3.83 2.31
CA LEU A 136 28.06 4.45 3.04
C LEU A 136 28.02 5.96 2.88
N SER A 137 28.29 6.69 3.96
CA SER A 137 28.28 8.15 3.96
C SER A 137 29.62 8.69 4.46
N ILE A 138 30.19 9.64 3.72
CA ILE A 138 31.44 10.35 4.08
C ILE A 138 31.23 11.84 3.82
N LYS A 139 31.36 12.66 4.88
CA LYS A 139 31.28 14.14 4.81
C LYS A 139 30.06 14.67 4.04
N GLY A 140 28.88 14.12 4.30
CA GLY A 140 27.62 14.53 3.68
C GLY A 140 27.33 13.91 2.31
N VAL A 141 28.33 13.32 1.64
CA VAL A 141 28.14 12.51 0.42
C VAL A 141 27.81 11.08 0.80
N ARG A 142 26.82 10.49 0.12
CA ARG A 142 26.39 9.10 0.32
C ARG A 142 26.33 8.36 -1.00
N ILE A 143 26.82 7.12 -0.99
CA ILE A 143 26.67 6.15 -2.07
C ILE A 143 25.96 4.93 -1.50
N GLY A 144 24.91 4.46 -2.17
CA GLY A 144 24.10 3.34 -1.69
C GLY A 144 23.28 2.69 -2.78
N VAL A 145 22.48 1.70 -2.39
CA VAL A 145 21.52 1.02 -3.26
C VAL A 145 20.19 1.00 -2.55
N MET A 146 19.16 1.56 -3.17
CA MET A 146 17.79 1.58 -2.66
C MET A 146 16.98 0.46 -3.33
N GLY A 147 16.24 -0.35 -2.57
CA GLY A 147 15.19 -1.19 -3.13
C GLY A 147 13.89 -0.41 -3.20
N TRP A 148 13.11 -0.63 -4.25
CA TRP A 148 11.84 0.05 -4.47
C TRP A 148 10.78 -0.95 -4.96
N VAL A 149 9.53 -0.71 -4.55
CA VAL A 149 8.35 -1.44 -5.00
C VAL A 149 7.22 -0.42 -5.16
N HIS A 150 6.57 -0.45 -6.31
CA HIS A 150 5.36 0.32 -6.55
C HIS A 150 4.24 -0.61 -7.00
N ASP A 151 3.11 -0.50 -6.32
CA ASP A 151 1.88 -1.19 -6.65
C ASP A 151 0.73 -0.20 -6.73
N GLU A 152 -0.17 -0.44 -7.66
CA GLU A 152 -1.39 0.32 -7.82
C GLU A 152 -2.47 -0.62 -8.34
N VAL A 153 -3.63 -0.64 -7.70
CA VAL A 153 -4.79 -1.42 -8.13
C VAL A 153 -6.01 -0.54 -8.03
N GLY A 154 -6.70 -0.38 -9.16
CA GLY A 154 -7.92 0.38 -9.30
C GLY A 154 -9.08 -0.43 -9.87
N PHE A 155 -10.27 -0.04 -9.45
CA PHE A 155 -11.54 -0.59 -9.88
C PHE A 155 -12.52 0.56 -10.09
N GLN A 156 -13.37 0.42 -11.09
CA GLN A 156 -14.46 1.36 -11.34
C GLN A 156 -15.69 0.58 -11.82
N LEU A 157 -16.86 0.92 -11.30
CA LEU A 157 -18.12 0.36 -11.81
C LEU A 157 -18.44 1.04 -13.15
N GLY A 158 -18.82 0.27 -14.16
CA GLY A 158 -19.34 0.84 -15.40
C GLY A 158 -20.69 1.52 -15.18
N ASP A 159 -21.01 2.54 -15.98
CA ASP A 159 -22.18 3.41 -15.79
C ASP A 159 -23.49 2.65 -15.60
N LYS A 160 -23.70 1.57 -16.36
CA LYS A 160 -24.90 0.72 -16.26
C LYS A 160 -24.97 -0.05 -14.94
N LEU A 161 -23.85 -0.58 -14.46
CA LEU A 161 -23.78 -1.26 -13.16
C LEU A 161 -23.90 -0.29 -11.99
N LEU A 162 -23.29 0.90 -12.13
CA LEU A 162 -23.44 1.97 -11.16
C LEU A 162 -24.89 2.43 -11.05
N GLY A 163 -25.55 2.74 -12.17
CA GLY A 163 -26.95 3.16 -12.19
C GLY A 163 -27.92 2.07 -11.68
N PHE A 164 -27.63 0.80 -11.98
CA PHE A 164 -28.40 -0.33 -11.44
C PHE A 164 -28.30 -0.45 -9.92
N LEU A 165 -27.08 -0.39 -9.36
CA LEU A 165 -26.86 -0.58 -7.93
C LEU A 165 -27.21 0.66 -7.09
N ARG A 166 -26.84 1.85 -7.56
CA ARG A 166 -26.97 3.10 -6.79
C ARG A 166 -28.30 3.79 -7.05
N ASP A 167 -28.61 4.05 -8.32
CA ASP A 167 -29.76 4.86 -8.71
C ASP A 167 -31.04 4.02 -8.83
N SER A 168 -30.93 2.72 -8.52
CA SER A 168 -32.00 1.74 -8.64
C SER A 168 -32.61 1.75 -10.04
N MET A 169 -31.79 1.93 -11.08
CA MET A 169 -32.30 1.80 -12.45
C MET A 169 -32.68 0.34 -12.70
N PRO A 170 -33.77 0.06 -13.43
CA PRO A 170 -34.07 -1.30 -13.87
C PRO A 170 -32.91 -1.88 -14.68
N ALA A 171 -32.70 -3.18 -14.56
CA ALA A 171 -31.84 -3.89 -15.48
C ALA A 171 -32.45 -3.84 -16.90
N ASP A 172 -31.62 -3.51 -17.87
CA ASP A 172 -31.96 -3.44 -19.28
C ASP A 172 -31.63 -4.79 -19.95
N THR A 173 -32.36 -5.17 -21.00
CA THR A 173 -32.01 -6.31 -21.86
C THR A 173 -30.85 -5.94 -22.78
N ASN A 174 -30.12 -6.95 -23.28
CA ASN A 174 -29.00 -6.76 -24.21
C ASN A 174 -27.95 -5.74 -23.74
N THR A 175 -27.77 -5.62 -22.42
CA THR A 175 -26.97 -4.56 -21.79
C THR A 175 -25.84 -5.16 -20.98
N ARG A 176 -24.66 -4.57 -21.12
CA ARG A 176 -23.45 -4.97 -20.38
C ARG A 176 -23.38 -4.27 -19.03
N TYR A 177 -23.16 -5.06 -17.99
CA TYR A 177 -22.88 -4.64 -16.63
C TYR A 177 -21.47 -5.09 -16.28
N ASN A 178 -20.56 -4.15 -16.05
CA ASN A 178 -19.15 -4.48 -15.89
C ASN A 178 -18.45 -3.66 -14.80
N ILE A 179 -17.29 -4.17 -14.40
CA ILE A 179 -16.33 -3.54 -13.53
C ILE A 179 -15.04 -3.40 -14.34
N LEU A 180 -14.58 -2.16 -14.48
CA LEU A 180 -13.28 -1.83 -15.05
C LEU A 180 -12.21 -2.05 -13.96
N GLY A 181 -11.08 -2.62 -14.33
CA GLY A 181 -9.97 -2.87 -13.43
C GLY A 181 -8.63 -2.53 -14.09
N ASP A 182 -7.80 -1.80 -13.35
CA ASP A 182 -6.44 -1.46 -13.71
C ASP A 182 -5.51 -1.89 -12.56
N ALA A 183 -4.35 -2.45 -12.89
CA ALA A 183 -3.34 -2.79 -11.91
C ALA A 183 -1.95 -2.59 -12.47
N VAL A 184 -1.03 -2.08 -11.65
CA VAL A 184 0.40 -1.97 -11.92
C VAL A 184 1.14 -2.55 -10.73
N LEU A 185 2.18 -3.33 -11.01
CA LEU A 185 3.15 -3.79 -10.03
C LEU A 185 4.53 -3.71 -10.66
N GLU A 186 5.44 -2.99 -10.02
CA GLU A 186 6.83 -2.89 -10.44
C GLU A 186 7.76 -2.87 -9.24
N ALA A 187 8.94 -3.49 -9.41
CA ALA A 187 9.91 -3.59 -8.34
C ALA A 187 11.33 -3.63 -8.90
N GLY A 188 12.28 -3.18 -8.09
CA GLY A 188 13.67 -3.16 -8.49
C GLY A 188 14.61 -2.62 -7.41
N PHE A 189 15.80 -2.24 -7.86
CA PHE A 189 16.79 -1.54 -7.05
C PHE A 189 17.27 -0.29 -7.77
N ALA A 190 17.90 0.62 -7.05
CA ALA A 190 18.38 1.87 -7.59
C ALA A 190 19.71 2.27 -6.92
N PRO A 191 20.86 2.12 -7.61
CA PRO A 191 22.08 2.77 -7.19
C PRO A 191 21.85 4.27 -7.04
N THR A 192 22.32 4.80 -5.92
CA THR A 192 22.00 6.14 -5.47
C THR A 192 23.25 6.88 -5.08
N VAL A 193 23.37 8.13 -5.56
CA VAL A 193 24.32 9.11 -5.07
C VAL A 193 23.55 10.25 -4.45
N ALA A 194 23.95 10.67 -3.26
CA ALA A 194 23.25 11.73 -2.56
C ALA A 194 24.21 12.65 -1.81
N TYR A 195 23.74 13.86 -1.58
CA TYR A 195 24.40 14.84 -0.74
C TYR A 195 23.39 15.40 0.26
N ALA A 196 23.81 15.54 1.51
CA ALA A 196 23.08 16.28 2.52
C ALA A 196 24.04 17.09 3.38
N GLY A 197 23.60 18.29 3.77
CA GLY A 197 24.40 19.20 4.59
C GLY A 197 23.55 20.15 5.40
N ARG A 198 24.17 20.77 6.40
CA ARG A 198 23.60 21.91 7.11
C ARG A 198 23.80 23.17 6.26
N LEU A 199 22.71 23.87 5.98
CA LEU A 199 22.71 25.13 5.25
C LEU A 199 22.89 26.33 6.20
N ALA A 200 22.22 26.33 7.35
CA ALA A 200 22.27 27.41 8.33
C ALA A 200 22.05 26.90 9.76
N GLY A 201 22.48 27.69 10.76
CA GLY A 201 22.24 27.43 12.18
C GLY A 201 23.43 26.87 12.96
N ASP A 202 23.26 26.69 14.27
CA ASP A 202 24.26 26.32 15.26
C ASP A 202 24.01 24.91 15.86
N SER A 203 24.52 24.65 17.06
CA SER A 203 24.36 23.37 17.76
C SER A 203 22.94 23.10 18.28
N THR A 204 22.11 24.14 18.40
CA THR A 204 20.75 24.08 18.96
C THR A 204 19.66 24.18 17.90
N THR A 205 19.95 24.90 16.81
CA THR A 205 19.04 25.14 15.70
C THR A 205 19.76 24.90 14.39
N GLY A 206 19.21 24.12 13.47
CA GLY A 206 19.83 23.82 12.20
C GLY A 206 18.83 23.64 11.06
N LEU A 207 19.08 24.31 9.95
CA LEU A 207 18.43 24.09 8.67
C LEU A 207 19.30 23.16 7.82
N TYR A 208 18.74 22.04 7.37
CA TYR A 208 19.41 21.03 6.58
C TYR A 208 18.73 20.87 5.23
N VAL A 209 19.53 20.63 4.21
CA VAL A 209 19.07 20.34 2.86
C VAL A 209 19.75 19.08 2.36
N GLY A 210 19.05 18.33 1.53
CA GLY A 210 19.62 17.17 0.88
C GLY A 210 18.99 16.90 -0.47
N GLY A 211 19.77 16.28 -1.35
CA GLY A 211 19.34 15.80 -2.66
C GLY A 211 19.93 14.44 -2.94
N ALA A 212 19.21 13.62 -3.70
CA ALA A 212 19.66 12.33 -4.18
C ALA A 212 19.32 12.15 -5.65
N VAL A 213 20.18 11.43 -6.35
CA VAL A 213 19.97 10.96 -7.73
C VAL A 213 19.99 9.44 -7.71
N HIS A 214 19.02 8.85 -8.39
CA HIS A 214 18.79 7.42 -8.46
C HIS A 214 18.84 6.98 -9.91
N TYR A 215 19.58 5.90 -10.16
CA TYR A 215 19.48 5.14 -11.39
C TYR A 215 18.60 3.92 -11.12
N TYR A 216 17.35 3.90 -11.59
CA TYR A 216 16.45 2.78 -11.35
C TYR A 216 16.80 1.62 -12.26
N VAL A 217 16.91 0.43 -11.67
CA VAL A 217 17.04 -0.85 -12.35
C VAL A 217 15.79 -1.68 -12.01
N GLY A 218 14.92 -1.84 -13.00
CA GLY A 218 13.66 -2.58 -12.89
C GLY A 218 13.87 -4.08 -13.08
N LEU A 219 13.48 -4.85 -12.08
CA LEU A 219 13.61 -6.31 -12.08
C LEU A 219 12.36 -7.01 -12.62
N ALA A 220 11.19 -6.46 -12.31
CA ALA A 220 9.91 -6.98 -12.75
C ALA A 220 8.89 -5.85 -12.87
N TYR A 221 8.04 -5.98 -13.88
CA TYR A 221 6.93 -5.10 -14.18
C TYR A 221 5.75 -5.92 -14.66
N ALA A 222 4.57 -5.59 -14.18
CA ALA A 222 3.31 -6.06 -14.73
C ALA A 222 2.28 -4.93 -14.67
N ARG A 223 1.58 -4.71 -15.78
CA ARG A 223 0.38 -3.89 -15.87
C ARG A 223 -0.76 -4.72 -16.42
N VAL A 224 -1.91 -4.65 -15.79
CA VAL A 224 -3.13 -5.31 -16.24
C VAL A 224 -4.20 -4.25 -16.38
N ASN A 225 -4.77 -4.12 -17.59
CA ASN A 225 -5.95 -3.30 -17.83
C ASN A 225 -7.04 -4.20 -18.38
N GLY A 226 -8.23 -4.18 -17.79
CA GLY A 226 -9.31 -5.04 -18.23
C GLY A 226 -10.66 -4.63 -17.68
N ASP A 227 -11.67 -5.37 -18.10
CA ASP A 227 -12.96 -5.31 -17.45
C ASP A 227 -13.62 -6.69 -17.46
N GLY A 228 -14.36 -6.94 -16.40
CA GLY A 228 -15.13 -8.17 -16.19
C GLY A 228 -16.57 -7.82 -15.88
N GLY A 229 -17.48 -8.60 -16.43
CA GLY A 229 -18.89 -8.34 -16.29
C GLY A 229 -19.75 -9.43 -16.90
N PHE A 230 -20.96 -9.02 -17.24
CA PHE A 230 -21.91 -9.85 -17.93
C PHE A 230 -22.81 -9.01 -18.83
N THR A 231 -23.36 -9.64 -19.85
CA THR A 231 -24.36 -9.05 -20.74
C THR A 231 -25.69 -9.78 -20.54
N THR A 232 -26.76 -9.04 -20.29
CA THR A 232 -28.13 -9.57 -20.25
C THR A 232 -28.59 -9.99 -21.64
N GLY A 233 -29.41 -11.04 -21.72
CA GLY A 233 -30.00 -11.49 -22.99
C GLY A 233 -31.25 -10.72 -23.37
N ASP A 234 -32.00 -11.26 -24.33
CA ASP A 234 -33.28 -10.71 -24.80
C ASP A 234 -34.37 -10.69 -23.72
N SER A 235 -34.20 -11.50 -22.67
CA SER A 235 -34.99 -11.46 -21.44
C SER A 235 -34.07 -11.61 -20.23
N ILE A 236 -34.44 -10.95 -19.13
CA ILE A 236 -33.62 -10.90 -17.91
C ILE A 236 -33.67 -12.23 -17.13
N PHE A 237 -34.82 -12.92 -17.19
CA PHE A 237 -35.06 -14.18 -16.48
C PHE A 237 -35.45 -15.36 -17.39
N GLY A 238 -35.64 -15.11 -18.69
CA GLY A 238 -36.07 -16.10 -19.66
C GLY A 238 -34.95 -16.57 -20.61
N GLY A 239 -35.21 -17.70 -21.27
CA GLY A 239 -34.30 -18.28 -22.27
C GLY A 239 -33.17 -19.14 -21.71
N PRO A 240 -32.42 -19.85 -22.57
CA PRO A 240 -31.38 -20.80 -22.16
C PRO A 240 -30.11 -20.13 -21.63
N THR A 241 -29.86 -18.85 -21.97
CA THR A 241 -28.71 -18.06 -21.48
C THR A 241 -29.15 -16.61 -21.17
N PRO A 242 -29.86 -16.36 -20.06
CA PRO A 242 -30.36 -15.03 -19.70
C PRO A 242 -29.22 -14.03 -19.40
N VAL A 243 -28.05 -14.54 -19.03
CA VAL A 243 -26.85 -13.76 -18.75
C VAL A 243 -25.64 -14.43 -19.38
N LYS A 244 -24.82 -13.66 -20.10
CA LYS A 244 -23.57 -14.11 -20.71
C LYS A 244 -22.40 -13.43 -19.99
N PRO A 245 -21.63 -14.14 -19.15
CA PRO A 245 -20.46 -13.56 -18.51
C PRO A 245 -19.41 -13.24 -19.57
N ASP A 246 -18.74 -12.12 -19.42
CA ASP A 246 -17.63 -11.77 -20.29
C ASP A 246 -16.55 -10.97 -19.57
N ALA A 247 -15.30 -11.28 -19.91
CA ALA A 247 -14.16 -10.55 -19.37
C ALA A 247 -13.10 -10.38 -20.44
N ARG A 248 -12.46 -9.22 -20.44
CA ARG A 248 -11.29 -8.94 -21.27
C ARG A 248 -10.22 -8.33 -20.41
N ALA A 249 -8.98 -8.77 -20.59
CA ALA A 249 -7.83 -8.19 -19.93
C ALA A 249 -6.65 -8.13 -20.88
N LEU A 250 -5.84 -7.10 -20.71
CA LEU A 250 -4.65 -6.83 -21.47
C LEU A 250 -3.52 -6.71 -20.45
N THR A 251 -2.60 -7.67 -20.48
CA THR A 251 -1.51 -7.79 -19.52
C THR A 251 -0.19 -7.50 -20.21
N GLN A 252 0.50 -6.46 -19.76
CA GLN A 252 1.84 -6.11 -20.18
C GLN A 252 2.79 -6.51 -19.06
N TYR A 253 3.89 -7.20 -19.35
CA TYR A 253 4.84 -7.57 -18.31
C TYR A 253 6.26 -7.73 -18.84
N SER A 254 7.21 -7.48 -17.95
CA SER A 254 8.61 -7.84 -18.09
C SER A 254 9.04 -8.55 -16.80
N LYS A 255 9.73 -9.69 -16.93
CA LYS A 255 10.07 -10.55 -15.80
C LYS A 255 11.57 -10.82 -15.73
N PHE A 256 12.01 -11.34 -14.59
CA PHE A 256 13.37 -11.85 -14.41
C PHE A 256 13.74 -12.82 -15.55
N GLY A 257 14.85 -12.50 -16.25
CA GLY A 257 15.29 -13.21 -17.46
C GLY A 257 15.11 -12.40 -18.76
N ASN A 258 14.25 -11.38 -18.77
CA ASN A 258 14.19 -10.37 -19.83
C ASN A 258 15.18 -9.22 -19.53
N SER A 259 15.36 -8.32 -20.50
CA SER A 259 16.18 -7.11 -20.30
C SER A 259 15.63 -6.24 -19.17
N PHE A 260 16.50 -5.82 -18.24
CA PHE A 260 16.11 -5.00 -17.10
C PHE A 260 15.54 -3.65 -17.51
N GLY A 261 14.56 -3.17 -16.75
CA GLY A 261 14.10 -1.79 -16.85
C GLY A 261 15.18 -0.82 -16.41
N HIS A 262 15.23 0.37 -16.99
CA HIS A 262 16.19 1.40 -16.59
C HIS A 262 15.55 2.79 -16.56
N GLY A 263 15.91 3.61 -15.59
CA GLY A 263 15.34 4.94 -15.42
C GLY A 263 16.22 5.85 -14.55
N VAL A 264 15.91 7.14 -14.54
CA VAL A 264 16.56 8.11 -13.66
C VAL A 264 15.49 8.91 -12.93
N GLY A 265 15.72 9.19 -11.65
CA GLY A 265 14.91 10.09 -10.86
C GLY A 265 15.71 10.67 -9.72
N GLY A 266 15.08 11.55 -8.95
CA GLY A 266 15.75 12.21 -7.84
C GLY A 266 14.84 12.50 -6.66
N ASP A 267 15.47 12.72 -5.52
CA ASP A 267 14.82 13.15 -4.30
C ASP A 267 15.39 14.49 -3.85
N VAL A 268 14.56 15.30 -3.20
CA VAL A 268 14.99 16.50 -2.49
C VAL A 268 14.32 16.56 -1.13
N GLY A 269 14.98 17.20 -0.17
CA GLY A 269 14.41 17.38 1.13
C GLY A 269 15.00 18.52 1.91
N ILE A 270 14.23 18.99 2.87
CA ILE A 270 14.58 20.02 3.83
C ILE A 270 14.21 19.50 5.22
N ALA A 271 15.04 19.82 6.21
CA ALA A 271 14.72 19.57 7.61
C ALA A 271 15.14 20.76 8.48
N VAL A 272 14.30 21.13 9.43
CA VAL A 272 14.57 22.14 10.45
C VAL A 272 14.57 21.44 11.80
N VAL A 273 15.65 21.61 12.55
CA VAL A 273 15.79 21.12 13.91
C VAL A 273 15.95 22.32 14.82
N THR A 274 15.09 22.48 15.81
CA THR A 274 15.15 23.58 16.78
C THR A 274 14.82 23.04 18.16
N GLY A 275 15.86 22.82 18.98
CA GLY A 275 15.70 22.26 20.33
C GLY A 275 14.96 20.89 20.32
N PRO A 276 13.78 20.78 20.95
CA PRO A 276 13.01 19.53 21.00
C PRO A 276 12.22 19.23 19.72
N ILE A 277 12.13 20.18 18.77
CA ILE A 277 11.31 20.08 17.56
C ILE A 277 12.17 19.72 16.36
N GLU A 278 11.68 18.78 15.55
CA GLU A 278 12.26 18.39 14.27
C GLU A 278 11.14 18.34 13.22
N LEU A 279 11.21 19.22 12.22
CA LEU A 279 10.28 19.32 11.10
C LEU A 279 11.00 18.94 9.81
N GLY A 280 10.38 18.13 8.97
CA GLY A 280 10.95 17.71 7.69
C GLY A 280 9.93 17.74 6.57
N VAL A 281 10.40 18.10 5.38
CA VAL A 281 9.65 18.02 4.12
C VAL A 281 10.52 17.34 3.08
N GLY A 282 10.01 16.29 2.45
CA GLY A 282 10.69 15.52 1.41
C GLY A 282 9.81 15.34 0.18
N VAL A 283 10.44 15.40 -1.00
CA VAL A 283 9.81 15.08 -2.28
C VAL A 283 10.68 14.05 -2.98
N ASN A 284 10.07 12.95 -3.40
CA ASN A 284 10.76 11.75 -3.83
C ASN A 284 10.31 11.31 -5.22
N ASP A 285 11.18 10.55 -5.90
CA ASP A 285 10.91 9.97 -7.22
C ASP A 285 10.59 11.04 -8.30
N ILE A 286 11.20 12.23 -8.17
CA ILE A 286 11.02 13.34 -9.11
C ILE A 286 11.55 12.93 -10.49
N GLY A 287 10.66 12.95 -11.48
CA GLY A 287 10.99 12.62 -12.87
C GLY A 287 11.26 11.14 -13.11
N ALA A 288 11.05 10.26 -12.12
CA ALA A 288 11.35 8.85 -12.20
C ALA A 288 10.49 8.15 -13.28
N THR A 289 11.09 7.95 -14.44
CA THR A 289 10.52 7.24 -15.58
C THR A 289 11.39 6.04 -15.90
N ILE A 290 10.79 4.86 -15.95
CA ILE A 290 11.47 3.58 -16.18
C ILE A 290 11.11 3.08 -17.57
N THR A 291 12.13 2.82 -18.37
CA THR A 291 12.02 2.23 -19.70
C THR A 291 12.27 0.74 -19.61
N TRP A 292 11.29 -0.05 -20.04
CA TRP A 292 11.29 -1.50 -20.11
C TRP A 292 11.48 -1.92 -21.56
N PRO A 293 12.73 -2.22 -21.99
CA PRO A 293 13.04 -2.47 -23.40
C PRO A 293 12.46 -3.78 -23.93
N ASP A 294 12.13 -4.72 -23.04
CA ASP A 294 11.64 -6.05 -23.40
C ASP A 294 10.37 -6.41 -22.62
N THR A 295 9.25 -5.90 -23.12
CA THR A 295 7.90 -6.15 -22.59
C THR A 295 7.13 -7.09 -23.49
N ARG A 296 6.42 -8.02 -22.86
CA ARG A 296 5.44 -8.89 -23.51
C ARG A 296 4.03 -8.44 -23.20
N VAL A 297 3.16 -8.52 -24.20
CA VAL A 297 1.74 -8.16 -24.12
C VAL A 297 0.89 -9.37 -24.44
N ASP A 298 0.10 -9.81 -23.47
CA ASP A 298 -0.87 -10.88 -23.62
C ASP A 298 -2.30 -10.32 -23.47
N SER A 299 -3.23 -10.81 -24.28
CA SER A 299 -4.67 -10.53 -24.14
C SER A 299 -5.38 -11.76 -23.61
N ALA A 300 -6.30 -11.59 -22.66
CA ALA A 300 -7.22 -12.63 -22.20
C ALA A 300 -8.64 -12.22 -22.59
N LEU A 301 -9.40 -13.14 -23.18
CA LEU A 301 -10.80 -12.93 -23.55
C LEU A 301 -11.64 -14.11 -23.06
N TYR A 302 -12.34 -13.91 -21.96
CA TYR A 302 -13.37 -14.83 -21.50
C TYR A 302 -14.66 -14.51 -22.23
N ARG A 303 -14.87 -15.16 -23.38
CA ARG A 303 -16.13 -15.15 -24.13
C ARG A 303 -16.50 -16.58 -24.56
N ASP A 304 -15.51 -17.31 -25.10
CA ASP A 304 -15.71 -18.63 -25.70
C ASP A 304 -14.53 -19.58 -25.41
N SER A 305 -14.11 -19.74 -24.15
CA SER A 305 -13.04 -20.66 -23.69
C SER A 305 -11.56 -20.33 -24.02
N SER A 306 -11.23 -19.21 -24.67
CA SER A 306 -9.83 -18.82 -24.89
C SER A 306 -9.23 -18.05 -23.71
N PHE A 307 -8.26 -18.64 -22.98
CA PHE A 307 -7.78 -18.05 -21.72
C PHE A 307 -6.68 -16.97 -21.88
N SER A 308 -5.84 -17.04 -22.92
CA SER A 308 -4.82 -16.02 -23.21
C SER A 308 -4.28 -16.16 -24.64
N LYS A 309 -4.05 -15.04 -25.34
CA LYS A 309 -3.40 -14.95 -26.65
C LYS A 309 -2.30 -13.87 -26.60
N PRO A 310 -1.06 -14.19 -26.99
CA PRO A 310 -0.01 -13.17 -27.13
C PRO A 310 -0.41 -12.17 -28.22
N VAL A 311 -0.26 -10.88 -27.91
CA VAL A 311 -0.58 -9.77 -28.82
C VAL A 311 0.70 -9.16 -29.39
N ALA A 312 1.69 -8.93 -28.53
CA ALA A 312 2.99 -8.39 -28.91
C ALA A 312 4.07 -8.94 -27.98
N ASN A 313 5.30 -9.01 -28.48
CA ASN A 313 6.45 -9.43 -27.70
C ASN A 313 7.65 -8.55 -28.07
N HIS A 314 8.58 -8.38 -27.14
CA HIS A 314 9.77 -7.55 -27.31
C HIS A 314 9.46 -6.09 -27.68
N ILE A 315 8.46 -5.50 -27.01
CA ILE A 315 8.17 -4.07 -27.18
C ILE A 315 8.78 -3.25 -26.05
N GLU A 316 9.23 -2.05 -26.38
CA GLU A 316 9.60 -1.06 -25.37
C GLU A 316 8.35 -0.47 -24.73
N THR A 317 8.34 -0.34 -23.40
CA THR A 317 7.25 0.29 -22.65
C THR A 317 7.85 1.19 -21.57
N GLN A 318 7.19 2.29 -21.24
CA GLN A 318 7.61 3.19 -20.17
C GLN A 318 6.59 3.24 -19.04
N THR A 319 7.09 3.27 -17.81
CA THR A 319 6.31 3.51 -16.59
C THR A 319 6.84 4.72 -15.86
N LYS A 320 5.99 5.36 -15.07
CA LYS A 320 6.36 6.52 -14.25
C LYS A 320 6.05 6.21 -12.81
N LEU A 321 7.06 6.31 -11.94
CA LEU A 321 6.85 6.22 -10.51
C LEU A 321 6.12 7.47 -10.02
N PRO A 322 5.14 7.34 -9.12
CA PRO A 322 4.45 8.50 -8.57
C PRO A 322 5.40 9.32 -7.69
N VAL A 323 5.37 10.64 -7.88
CA VAL A 323 6.10 11.56 -7.00
C VAL A 323 5.49 11.48 -5.60
N SER A 324 6.32 11.14 -4.62
CA SER A 324 5.88 10.96 -3.24
C SER A 324 6.29 12.15 -2.36
N TYR A 325 5.37 12.63 -1.53
CA TYR A 325 5.55 13.78 -0.65
C TYR A 325 5.49 13.33 0.81
N LEU A 326 6.46 13.75 1.62
CA LEU A 326 6.48 13.53 3.07
C LEU A 326 6.55 14.87 3.78
N VAL A 327 5.67 15.08 4.74
CA VAL A 327 5.83 16.11 5.78
C VAL A 327 5.82 15.41 7.12
N ASN A 328 6.83 15.64 7.96
CA ASN A 328 6.91 15.01 9.27
C ASN A 328 7.27 16.03 10.35
N LEU A 329 6.75 15.80 11.54
CA LEU A 329 7.01 16.57 12.75
C LEU A 329 7.32 15.60 13.87
N ALA A 330 8.39 15.86 14.61
CA ALA A 330 8.70 15.15 15.84
C ALA A 330 9.01 16.13 16.95
N TYR A 331 8.56 15.78 18.16
CA TYR A 331 8.76 16.54 19.38
C TYR A 331 9.25 15.60 20.47
N THR A 332 10.45 15.83 20.98
CA THR A 332 11.07 15.00 22.01
C THR A 332 11.29 15.79 23.30
N VAL A 333 10.70 15.32 24.40
CA VAL A 333 10.88 15.88 25.74
C VAL A 333 11.13 14.77 26.75
N GLY A 334 12.29 14.80 27.39
CA GLY A 334 12.69 13.81 28.39
C GLY A 334 12.69 12.38 27.82
N LYS A 335 11.75 11.55 28.29
CA LYS A 335 11.59 10.15 27.88
C LYS A 335 10.46 9.93 26.87
N THR A 336 9.82 11.01 26.44
CA THR A 336 8.66 11.00 25.55
C THR A 336 9.06 11.56 24.21
N THR A 337 8.68 10.87 23.13
CA THR A 337 8.75 11.40 21.77
C THR A 337 7.38 11.30 21.15
N LEU A 338 6.85 12.42 20.69
CA LEU A 338 5.62 12.47 19.91
C LEU A 338 5.98 12.79 18.47
N GLY A 339 5.13 12.40 17.54
CA GLY A 339 5.27 12.84 16.17
C GLY A 339 4.03 12.61 15.34
N ALA A 340 4.07 13.23 14.18
CA ALA A 340 3.06 13.10 13.16
C ALA A 340 3.74 13.13 11.79
N ASP A 341 3.18 12.41 10.83
CA ASP A 341 3.57 12.54 9.44
C ASP A 341 2.36 12.52 8.51
N VAL A 342 2.55 13.14 7.34
CA VAL A 342 1.64 13.12 6.21
C VAL A 342 2.45 12.62 5.03
N LEU A 343 2.06 11.47 4.49
CA LEU A 343 2.70 10.84 3.35
C LEU A 343 1.70 10.73 2.21
N ASN A 344 2.03 11.31 1.06
CA ASN A 344 1.33 11.04 -0.19
C ASN A 344 2.27 10.21 -1.09
N SER A 345 1.80 9.04 -1.53
CA SER A 345 2.61 8.09 -2.31
C SER A 345 2.01 7.81 -3.70
N GLY A 346 1.33 8.80 -4.29
CA GLY A 346 0.73 8.71 -5.62
C GLY A 346 -0.78 8.55 -5.60
N ARG A 347 -1.29 7.43 -5.08
CA ARG A 347 -2.73 7.12 -5.12
C ARG A 347 -3.54 7.73 -3.97
N GLY A 348 -2.87 8.15 -2.90
CA GLY A 348 -3.57 8.75 -1.76
C GLY A 348 -2.65 9.29 -0.68
N THR A 349 -3.25 10.02 0.24
CA THR A 349 -2.58 10.61 1.41
C THR A 349 -2.90 9.78 2.65
N THR A 350 -1.86 9.35 3.34
CA THR A 350 -1.94 8.74 4.67
C THR A 350 -1.44 9.72 5.71
N VAL A 351 -2.10 9.75 6.87
CA VAL A 351 -1.72 10.60 8.00
C VAL A 351 -1.47 9.71 9.20
N HIS A 352 -0.34 9.90 9.87
CA HIS A 352 0.01 9.15 11.07
C HIS A 352 0.26 10.10 12.23
N VAL A 353 -0.19 9.74 13.43
CA VAL A 353 0.06 10.48 14.67
C VAL A 353 0.32 9.47 15.78
N GLY A 354 1.36 9.66 16.57
CA GLY A 354 1.72 8.69 17.59
C GLY A 354 2.86 9.14 18.50
N GLY A 355 3.26 8.25 19.39
CA GLY A 355 4.28 8.54 20.37
C GLY A 355 4.96 7.31 20.96
N GLU A 356 6.17 7.54 21.43
CA GLU A 356 7.01 6.60 22.16
C GLU A 356 7.27 7.15 23.58
N GLN A 357 7.08 6.30 24.60
CA GLN A 357 7.42 6.59 25.99
C GLN A 357 8.43 5.57 26.50
N ARG A 358 9.52 6.03 27.11
CA ARG A 358 10.52 5.15 27.74
C ARG A 358 10.35 5.12 29.25
N VAL A 359 10.26 3.92 29.82
CA VAL A 359 10.12 3.66 31.25
C VAL A 359 11.11 2.56 31.66
N GLY A 360 12.31 2.96 32.07
CA GLY A 360 13.38 2.01 32.42
C GLY A 360 13.86 1.23 31.19
N VAL A 361 13.78 -0.10 31.27
CA VAL A 361 14.09 -1.01 30.16
C VAL A 361 12.93 -1.16 29.16
N ILE A 362 11.74 -0.66 29.52
CA ILE A 362 10.53 -0.80 28.72
C ILE A 362 10.36 0.44 27.84
N VAL A 363 9.96 0.20 26.60
CA VAL A 363 9.53 1.23 25.66
C VAL A 363 8.10 0.93 25.26
N LEU A 364 7.21 1.91 25.41
CA LEU A 364 5.81 1.82 25.02
C LEU A 364 5.57 2.68 23.78
N ARG A 365 4.76 2.18 22.85
CA ARG A 365 4.43 2.83 21.59
C ARG A 365 2.94 2.73 21.32
N GLY A 366 2.40 3.82 20.79
CA GLY A 366 1.03 3.85 20.31
C GLY A 366 0.86 4.92 19.24
N GLY A 367 -0.06 4.67 18.32
CA GLY A 367 -0.36 5.60 17.26
C GLY A 367 -1.69 5.32 16.58
N VAL A 368 -2.16 6.33 15.86
CA VAL A 368 -3.35 6.29 15.03
C VAL A 368 -2.94 6.71 13.63
N ALA A 369 -3.45 5.98 12.65
CA ALA A 369 -3.29 6.31 11.25
C ALA A 369 -4.64 6.57 10.60
N ARG A 370 -4.63 7.37 9.55
CA ARG A 370 -5.72 7.48 8.59
C ARG A 370 -5.20 7.02 7.25
N ASP A 371 -5.76 5.93 6.75
CA ASP A 371 -5.38 5.33 5.48
C ASP A 371 -5.85 6.18 4.27
N GLN A 372 -5.46 5.73 3.07
CA GLN A 372 -5.85 6.37 1.81
C GLN A 372 -7.37 6.34 1.56
N ARG A 373 -8.09 5.41 2.19
CA ARG A 373 -9.56 5.28 2.14
C ARG A 373 -10.25 6.07 3.26
N LYS A 374 -9.51 6.96 3.94
CA LYS A 374 -9.98 7.82 5.03
C LYS A 374 -10.42 7.05 6.27
N ARG A 375 -10.04 5.78 6.41
CA ARG A 375 -10.36 4.95 7.57
C ARG A 375 -9.29 5.08 8.64
N MET A 376 -9.73 5.06 9.89
CA MET A 376 -8.85 5.10 11.04
C MET A 376 -8.29 3.72 11.34
N GLU A 377 -7.00 3.67 11.64
CA GLU A 377 -6.23 2.49 11.99
C GLU A 377 -5.47 2.75 13.29
N PHE A 378 -5.27 1.71 14.10
CA PHE A 378 -4.68 1.82 15.43
C PHE A 378 -3.47 0.92 15.53
N GLY A 379 -2.35 1.48 15.95
CA GLY A 379 -1.13 0.75 16.26
C GLY A 379 -0.79 0.84 17.74
N TRP A 380 -0.32 -0.26 18.30
CA TRP A 380 0.24 -0.29 19.64
C TRP A 380 1.35 -1.31 19.72
N GLY A 381 2.35 -1.04 20.54
CA GLY A 381 3.47 -1.94 20.68
C GLY A 381 4.34 -1.60 21.87
N GLY A 382 5.28 -2.49 22.13
CA GLY A 382 6.23 -2.32 23.20
C GLY A 382 7.54 -3.01 22.88
N GLY A 383 8.60 -2.58 23.53
CA GLY A 383 9.89 -3.22 23.43
C GLY A 383 10.63 -3.23 24.75
N LEU A 384 11.52 -4.21 24.87
CA LEU A 384 12.46 -4.33 25.98
C LEU A 384 13.87 -4.04 25.45
N ARG A 385 14.62 -3.20 26.17
CA ARG A 385 16.01 -2.90 25.87
C ARG A 385 16.93 -3.40 26.98
N PHE A 386 17.81 -4.32 26.61
CA PHE A 386 18.85 -4.89 27.46
C PHE A 386 20.22 -4.47 26.93
N GLY A 387 20.68 -3.29 27.34
CA GLY A 387 21.98 -2.75 26.91
C GLY A 387 22.06 -2.52 25.40
N GLY A 388 22.88 -3.32 24.71
CA GLY A 388 23.13 -3.30 23.27
C GLY A 388 22.10 -4.06 22.42
N LEU A 389 21.16 -4.78 23.04
CA LEU A 389 20.12 -5.55 22.34
C LEU A 389 18.73 -5.10 22.77
N GLY A 390 17.75 -5.21 21.87
CA GLY A 390 16.35 -4.97 22.17
C GLY A 390 15.43 -5.89 21.40
N LEU A 391 14.29 -6.22 22.02
CA LEU A 391 13.21 -6.98 21.43
C LEU A 391 11.99 -6.07 21.35
N ASP A 392 11.38 -5.95 20.18
CA ASP A 392 10.19 -5.14 19.97
C ASP A 392 9.06 -6.00 19.40
N VAL A 393 7.83 -5.73 19.85
CA VAL A 393 6.59 -6.31 19.33
C VAL A 393 5.61 -5.18 19.04
N GLY A 394 4.93 -5.26 17.90
CA GLY A 394 3.92 -4.29 17.51
C GLY A 394 2.71 -4.95 16.88
N PHE A 395 1.56 -4.33 17.07
CA PHE A 395 0.28 -4.67 16.48
C PHE A 395 -0.27 -3.45 15.75
N TRP A 396 -0.93 -3.67 14.61
CA TRP A 396 -1.58 -2.62 13.82
C TRP A 396 -2.85 -3.14 13.17
N THR A 397 -3.95 -2.42 13.33
CA THR A 397 -5.19 -2.70 12.60
C THR A 397 -5.10 -2.10 11.20
N HIS A 398 -5.42 -2.84 10.14
CA HIS A 398 -5.41 -2.32 8.78
C HIS A 398 -6.70 -2.63 8.01
N THR A 399 -7.02 -1.77 7.04
CA THR A 399 -8.13 -1.97 6.12
C THR A 399 -7.78 -3.03 5.07
N ASN A 400 -8.69 -3.97 4.80
CA ASN A 400 -8.54 -4.94 3.70
C ASN A 400 -9.17 -4.39 2.40
N SER A 401 -8.58 -4.71 1.26
CA SER A 401 -9.07 -4.31 -0.07
C SER A 401 -10.39 -4.97 -0.45
N LEU A 402 -10.66 -6.16 0.08
CA LEU A 402 -11.82 -6.99 -0.29
C LEU A 402 -12.88 -7.15 0.83
N SER A 403 -12.63 -6.60 2.03
CA SER A 403 -13.55 -6.72 3.17
C SER A 403 -13.56 -5.47 4.05
N ASN A 404 -14.71 -5.15 4.61
CA ASN A 404 -14.85 -4.10 5.62
C ASN A 404 -14.38 -4.53 7.02
N GLN A 405 -14.05 -5.81 7.21
CA GLN A 405 -13.49 -6.30 8.45
C GLN A 405 -12.05 -5.80 8.61
N ARG A 406 -11.73 -5.33 9.82
CA ARG A 406 -10.39 -4.91 10.21
C ARG A 406 -9.52 -6.14 10.37
N ALA A 407 -8.38 -6.18 9.68
CA ALA A 407 -7.34 -7.16 9.93
C ALA A 407 -6.34 -6.61 10.94
N ILE A 408 -5.65 -7.49 11.67
CA ILE A 408 -4.60 -7.11 12.62
C ILE A 408 -3.31 -7.74 12.13
N THR A 409 -2.31 -6.91 11.88
CA THR A 409 -0.93 -7.35 11.61
C THR A 409 -0.13 -7.29 12.90
N MET A 410 0.65 -8.34 13.16
CA MET A 410 1.62 -8.41 14.25
C MET A 410 3.02 -8.56 13.66
N ALA A 411 3.99 -7.84 14.23
CA ALA A 411 5.39 -8.06 13.94
C ALA A 411 6.22 -8.11 15.21
N THR A 412 7.32 -8.87 15.13
CA THR A 412 8.36 -8.95 16.15
C THR A 412 9.69 -8.62 15.49
N SER A 413 10.51 -7.80 16.13
CA SER A 413 11.84 -7.46 15.61
C SER A 413 12.90 -7.48 16.71
N LEU A 414 14.09 -7.96 16.35
CA LEU A 414 15.30 -7.84 17.17
C LEU A 414 16.08 -6.60 16.72
N SER A 415 16.56 -5.83 17.68
CA SER A 415 17.23 -4.56 17.46
C SER A 415 18.60 -4.56 18.12
N ILE A 416 19.64 -4.17 17.37
CA ILE A 416 21.02 -4.10 17.86
C ILE A 416 21.45 -2.63 17.92
N TYR A 417 21.76 -2.12 19.11
CA TYR A 417 22.01 -0.71 19.44
C TYR A 417 23.48 -0.27 19.32
#